data_AF-A0A929J0P8-F1
#
_entry.id   AF-A0A929J0P8-F1
#
_cell.length_a   1.000
_cell.length_b   1.000
_cell.length_c   1.000
_cell.angle_alpha   90.00
_cell.angle_beta   90.00
_cell.angle_gamma   90.00
#
_symmetry.space_group_name_H-M   'P 1'
#
loop_
_entity.id
_entity.type
_entity.pdbx_description
1 polymer ?
#
loop_
_entity_poly.entity_id
_entity_poly.type
_entity_poly.pdbx_seq_one_letter_code
_entity_poly.pdbx_strand_id
1 'polypeptide(L)'
;KAVVGVDTGLAHLAAALSVPSITLYGATQPARTGTYSNNQQHLSANVACSPCLNKKCSANLICYNDLSAEKVWELLKKLLYGNS
;
A
#
# COMPACT_ATOMS: atom_id res chain seq x y z
N LYS A 1 15.76 -0.79 -7.15
CA LYS A 1 15.53 -0.25 -5.77
C LYS A 1 14.05 0.11 -5.67
N ALA A 2 13.42 -0.09 -4.53
CA ALA A 2 11.99 0.15 -4.33
C ALA A 2 11.69 0.60 -2.90
N VAL A 3 10.50 1.17 -2.69
CA VAL A 3 10.00 1.63 -1.38
C VAL A 3 8.70 0.90 -1.04
N VAL A 4 8.56 0.48 0.22
CA VAL A 4 7.30 -0.05 0.76
C VAL A 4 6.95 0.74 2.00
N GLY A 5 5.72 1.25 2.09
CA GLY A 5 5.30 2.04 3.23
C GLY A 5 3.79 2.16 3.38
N VAL A 6 3.35 2.69 4.51
CA VAL A 6 1.95 3.07 4.75
C VAL A 6 1.69 4.48 4.22
N ASP A 7 0.41 4.80 3.97
CA ASP A 7 -0.08 6.12 3.48
C ASP A 7 0.31 7.27 4.42
N THR A 8 1.53 7.75 4.23
CA THR A 8 2.20 8.84 4.94
C THR A 8 3.04 9.60 3.91
N GLY A 9 3.39 10.86 4.14
CA GLY A 9 3.98 11.76 3.11
C GLY A 9 5.24 11.21 2.38
N LEU A 10 5.91 10.19 2.90
CA LEU A 10 6.99 9.46 2.24
C LEU A 10 6.54 8.70 0.98
N ALA A 11 5.31 8.18 0.96
CA ALA A 11 4.73 7.52 -0.21
C ALA A 11 4.52 8.54 -1.36
N HIS A 12 4.14 9.77 -1.04
CA HIS A 12 4.03 10.87 -2.01
C HIS A 12 5.39 11.28 -2.57
N LEU A 13 6.44 11.32 -1.73
CA LEU A 13 7.80 11.63 -2.17
C LEU A 13 8.37 10.54 -3.10
N ALA A 14 8.16 9.26 -2.77
CA ALA A 14 8.59 8.15 -3.63
C ALA A 14 7.93 8.19 -5.02
N ALA A 15 6.64 8.54 -5.06
CA ALA A 15 5.92 8.75 -6.31
C ALA A 15 6.50 9.91 -7.13
N ALA A 16 6.79 11.05 -6.49
CA ALA A 16 7.37 12.22 -7.16
C ALA A 16 8.75 11.92 -7.76
N LEU A 17 9.52 11.02 -7.15
CA LEU A 17 10.84 10.60 -7.62
C LEU A 17 10.79 9.47 -8.65
N SER A 18 9.59 9.05 -9.11
CA SER A 18 9.39 7.90 -10.01
C SER A 18 10.00 6.59 -9.50
N VAL A 19 10.21 6.46 -8.19
CA VAL A 19 10.76 5.26 -7.58
C VAL A 19 9.66 4.20 -7.49
N PRO A 20 9.91 2.95 -7.90
CA PRO A 20 8.96 1.85 -7.73
C PRO A 20 8.53 1.73 -6.26
N SER A 21 7.23 1.84 -6.01
CA SER A 21 6.71 1.89 -4.63
C SER A 21 5.39 1.17 -4.43
N ILE A 22 5.24 0.54 -3.26
CA ILE A 22 3.99 -0.05 -2.80
C ILE A 22 3.50 0.71 -1.58
N THR A 23 2.28 1.22 -1.65
CA THR A 23 1.59 1.87 -0.54
C THR A 23 0.56 0.94 0.08
N LEU A 24 0.65 0.73 1.38
CA LEU A 24 -0.20 -0.18 2.16
C LEU A 24 -1.36 0.58 2.81
N TYR A 25 -2.58 0.09 2.58
CA TYR A 25 -3.83 0.68 3.06
C TYR A 25 -4.59 -0.32 3.94
N GLY A 26 -4.47 -0.15 5.25
CA GLY A 26 -5.17 -0.98 6.25
C GLY A 26 -6.52 -0.39 6.66
N ALA A 27 -6.52 0.81 7.26
CA ALA A 27 -7.74 1.52 7.66
C ALA A 27 -8.05 2.72 6.73
N THR A 28 -7.05 3.18 5.99
CA THR A 28 -7.13 4.30 5.05
C THR A 28 -7.57 3.84 3.67
N GLN A 29 -8.03 4.76 2.82
CA GLN A 29 -8.55 4.44 1.50
C GLN A 29 -7.68 5.07 0.39
N PRO A 30 -7.17 4.28 -0.58
CA PRO A 30 -6.33 4.79 -1.68
C PRO A 30 -7.04 5.80 -2.58
N ALA A 31 -8.38 5.75 -2.68
CA ALA A 31 -9.16 6.67 -3.52
C ALA A 31 -9.08 8.15 -3.07
N ARG A 32 -8.59 8.44 -1.86
CA ARG A 32 -8.44 9.81 -1.35
C ARG A 32 -7.02 10.39 -1.46
N THR A 33 -6.00 9.53 -1.56
CA THR A 33 -4.58 9.92 -1.44
C THR A 33 -3.65 9.22 -2.44
N GLY A 34 -4.20 8.34 -3.28
CA GLY A 34 -3.45 7.51 -4.20
C GLY A 34 -2.72 8.33 -5.25
N THR A 35 -1.43 8.05 -5.42
CA THR A 35 -0.61 8.63 -6.47
C THR A 35 -0.75 7.79 -7.74
N TYR A 36 -1.04 8.45 -8.86
CA TYR A 36 -1.20 7.78 -10.15
C TYR A 36 0.14 7.83 -10.88
N SER A 37 0.90 6.73 -10.81
CA SER A 37 2.13 6.53 -11.58
C SER A 37 2.21 5.06 -12.00
N ASN A 38 2.78 4.80 -13.18
CA ASN A 38 3.02 3.43 -13.67
C ASN A 38 3.91 2.60 -12.73
N ASN A 39 4.66 3.26 -11.85
CA ASN A 39 5.56 2.64 -10.88
C ASN A 39 4.99 2.64 -9.44
N GLN A 40 3.71 2.95 -9.26
CA GLN A 40 3.02 2.93 -7.96
C GLN A 40 1.96 1.83 -7.93
N GLN A 41 1.93 1.06 -6.84
CA GLN A 41 0.89 0.07 -6.57
C GLN A 41 0.31 0.29 -5.19
N HIS A 42 -1.01 0.12 -5.08
CA HIS A 42 -1.74 0.27 -3.84
C HIS A 42 -2.24 -1.09 -3.38
N LEU A 43 -1.81 -1.54 -2.21
CA LEU A 43 -2.30 -2.77 -1.61
C LEU A 43 -3.25 -2.41 -0.46
N SER A 44 -4.52 -2.73 -0.65
CA SER A 44 -5.57 -2.53 0.36
C SER A 44 -5.93 -3.84 1.06
N ALA A 45 -6.17 -3.76 2.36
CA ALA A 45 -6.61 -4.90 3.16
C ALA A 45 -8.03 -5.32 2.75
N ASN A 46 -8.21 -6.61 2.46
CA ASN A 46 -9.50 -7.20 2.11
C ASN A 46 -10.18 -7.82 3.35
N VAL A 47 -10.61 -6.96 4.27
CA VAL A 47 -11.35 -7.37 5.47
C VAL A 47 -12.63 -6.55 5.62
N ALA A 48 -13.65 -7.11 6.26
CA ALA A 48 -14.98 -6.49 6.37
C ALA A 48 -14.95 -5.07 7.01
N CYS A 49 -14.00 -4.80 7.88
CA CYS A 49 -13.83 -3.50 8.53
C CYS A 49 -12.92 -2.53 7.75
N SER A 50 -12.45 -2.86 6.55
CA SER A 50 -11.53 -2.02 5.76
C SER A 50 -12.19 -1.55 4.46
N PRO A 51 -12.05 -0.26 4.06
CA PRO A 51 -11.43 0.83 4.82
C PRO A 51 -12.41 1.45 5.83
N CYS A 52 -12.07 1.50 7.12
CA CYS A 52 -12.94 2.08 8.16
C CYS A 52 -12.66 3.54 8.51
N LEU A 53 -11.50 4.09 8.15
CA LEU A 53 -11.08 5.46 8.48
C LEU A 53 -11.11 5.81 9.99
N ASN A 54 -11.16 4.80 10.86
CA ASN A 54 -11.26 4.97 12.30
C ASN A 54 -9.90 5.21 12.95
N LYS A 55 -9.80 6.21 13.83
CA LYS A 55 -8.59 6.45 14.65
C LYS A 55 -8.39 5.40 15.74
N LYS A 56 -9.47 4.79 16.21
CA LYS A 56 -9.45 3.70 17.21
C LYS A 56 -10.01 2.44 16.56
N CYS A 57 -9.20 1.38 16.52
CA CYS A 57 -9.61 0.09 15.97
C CYS A 57 -10.13 -0.80 17.09
N SER A 58 -11.35 -1.33 16.95
CA SER A 58 -11.92 -2.35 17.84
C SER A 58 -11.61 -3.78 17.37
N ALA A 59 -11.14 -3.94 16.14
CA ALA A 59 -10.87 -5.23 15.50
C ALA A 59 -9.38 -5.64 15.58
N ASN A 60 -8.63 -5.13 16.56
CA ASN A 60 -7.21 -5.50 16.79
C ASN A 60 -6.33 -5.46 15.53
N LEU A 61 -6.54 -4.46 14.65
CA LEU A 61 -5.71 -4.25 13.46
C LEU A 61 -5.67 -5.43 12.48
N ILE A 62 -6.71 -6.28 12.44
CA ILE A 62 -6.79 -7.45 11.53
C ILE A 62 -6.56 -7.11 10.05
N CYS A 63 -6.81 -5.87 9.62
CA CYS A 63 -6.54 -5.42 8.27
C CYS A 63 -5.04 -5.55 7.90
N TYR A 64 -4.12 -5.37 8.86
CA TYR A 64 -2.69 -5.54 8.60
C TYR A 64 -2.26 -7.01 8.52
N ASN A 65 -3.05 -7.94 9.05
CA ASN A 65 -2.78 -9.37 8.88
C ASN A 65 -3.02 -9.84 7.43
N ASP A 66 -3.97 -9.23 6.71
CA ASP A 66 -4.17 -9.49 5.26
C ASP A 66 -3.06 -8.87 4.39
N LEU A 67 -2.32 -7.90 4.93
CA LEU A 67 -1.20 -7.21 4.27
C LEU A 67 0.13 -7.91 4.57
N SER A 68 0.18 -9.24 4.44
CA SER A 68 1.36 -10.04 4.79
C SER A 68 2.59 -9.67 3.95
N ALA A 69 3.78 -9.89 4.51
CA ALA A 69 5.04 -9.59 3.85
C ALA A 69 5.18 -10.33 2.50
N GLU A 70 4.66 -11.55 2.42
CA GLU A 70 4.65 -12.38 1.21
C GLU A 70 3.82 -11.72 0.10
N LYS A 71 2.58 -11.28 0.42
CA LYS A 71 1.69 -10.60 -0.53
C LYS A 71 2.33 -9.32 -1.06
N VAL A 72 2.97 -8.55 -0.18
CA VAL A 72 3.70 -7.33 -0.53
C VAL A 72 4.89 -7.65 -1.43
N TRP A 73 5.66 -8.68 -1.10
CA TRP A 73 6.83 -9.08 -1.89
C TRP A 73 6.47 -9.57 -3.29
N GLU A 74 5.40 -10.35 -3.43
CA GLU A 74 4.92 -10.80 -4.75
C GLU A 74 4.54 -9.63 -5.66
N LEU A 75 3.84 -8.64 -5.11
CA LEU A 75 3.53 -7.41 -5.84
C LEU A 75 4.80 -6.61 -6.19
N LEU A 76 5.76 -6.56 -5.27
CA LEU A 76 6.99 -5.81 -5.48
C LEU A 76 7.87 -6.43 -6.56
N LYS A 77 7.96 -7.76 -6.60
CA LYS A 77 8.64 -8.48 -7.68
C LYS A 77 8.04 -8.17 -9.04
N LYS A 78 6.71 -8.17 -9.16
CA LYS A 78 6.03 -7.80 -10.41
C LYS A 78 6.37 -6.38 -10.83
N LEU A 79 6.39 -5.44 -9.88
CA LEU A 79 6.74 -4.05 -10.14
C LEU A 79 8.21 -3.87 -10.58
N LEU A 80 9.13 -4.62 -9.98
CA LEU A 80 10.57 -4.50 -10.24
C LEU A 80 11.04 -5.24 -11.49
N TYR A 81 10.40 -6.37 -11.83
CA TYR A 81 10.88 -7.30 -12.85
C TYR A 81 9.86 -7.60 -13.96
N GLY A 82 8.63 -7.10 -13.87
CA GLY A 82 7.52 -7.42 -14.79
C GLY A 82 7.51 -6.68 -16.13
N ASN A 83 8.64 -6.18 -16.62
CA ASN A 83 8.81 -5.59 -17.96
C ASN A 83 9.54 -6.54 -18.92
N SER A 84 9.21 -7.85 -18.90
CA SER A 84 9.68 -8.83 -19.89
C SER A 84 8.51 -9.37 -20.68
#